data_AF-A0A9C7CL14-F1
#
_entry.id   AF-A0A9C7CL14-F1
#
_cell.length_a   1.000
_cell.length_b   1.000
_cell.length_c   1.000
_cell.angle_alpha   90.00
_cell.angle_beta   90.00
_cell.angle_gamma   90.00
#
_symmetry.space_group_name_H-M   'P 1'
#
loop_
_entity.id
_entity.type
_entity.pdbx_description
1 polymer ?
#
loop_
_entity_poly.entity_id
_entity_poly.type
_entity_poly.pdbx_seq_one_letter_code
_entity_poly.pdbx_strand_id
1 'polypeptide(L)' 'MHKLSPLFKALSILLFISIAGCVSLPTENQDPSKNNKATYNKDLKECKEDYPEAGSGVHLRQWMGCMNLKGWK' A
#
# COMPACT_ATOMS: atom_id res chain seq x y z
N MET A 1 -3.84 -14.51 -39.10
CA MET A 1 -3.30 -13.43 -38.24
C MET A 1 -4.47 -12.53 -37.80
N HIS A 2 -5.01 -12.73 -36.59
CA HIS A 2 -6.12 -11.92 -36.11
C HIS A 2 -5.63 -10.51 -35.73
N LYS A 3 -6.10 -9.49 -36.45
CA LYS A 3 -5.81 -8.09 -36.15
C LYS A 3 -6.61 -7.68 -34.91
N LEU A 4 -5.91 -7.52 -33.79
CA LEU A 4 -6.51 -7.06 -32.53
C LEU A 4 -6.96 -5.60 -32.69
N SER A 5 -8.25 -5.33 -32.41
CA SER A 5 -8.82 -3.99 -32.57
C SER A 5 -8.16 -2.98 -31.63
N PRO A 6 -8.05 -1.69 -32.02
CA PRO A 6 -7.43 -0.66 -31.18
C PRO A 6 -8.15 -0.50 -29.82
N LEU A 7 -9.46 -0.74 -29.79
CA LEU A 7 -10.27 -0.74 -28.56
C LEU A 7 -9.84 -1.87 -27.61
N PHE A 8 -9.58 -3.06 -28.13
CA PHE A 8 -9.15 -4.20 -27.32
C PHE A 8 -7.76 -3.96 -26.72
N LYS A 9 -6.86 -3.32 -27.48
CA LYS A 9 -5.54 -2.90 -26.97
C LYS A 9 -5.65 -1.87 -25.85
N ALA A 10 -6.50 -0.85 -26.02
CA ALA A 10 -6.72 0.19 -25.01
C ALA A 10 -7.33 -0.40 -23.72
N LEU A 11 -8.30 -1.31 -23.85
CA LEU A 11 -8.91 -1.99 -22.72
C LEU A 11 -7.90 -2.87 -21.96
N SER A 12 -7.03 -3.59 -22.68
CA SER A 12 -5.95 -4.35 -22.06
C SER A 12 -4.98 -3.45 -21.28
N ILE A 13 -4.58 -2.29 -21.83
CA ILE A 13 -3.68 -1.35 -21.15
C ILE A 13 -4.31 -0.78 -19.87
N LEU A 14 -5.59 -0.38 -19.92
CA LEU A 14 -6.32 0.11 -18.75
C LEU A 14 -6.42 -0.96 -17.66
N LEU A 15 -6.66 -2.21 -18.05
CA LEU A 15 -6.68 -3.33 -17.11
C LEU A 15 -5.31 -3.52 -16.47
N PHE A 16 -4.20 -3.51 -17.22
CA PHE A 16 -2.85 -3.63 -16.66
C PHE A 16 -2.47 -2.49 -15.69
N ILE A 17 -2.97 -1.28 -15.90
CA ILE A 17 -2.76 -0.17 -14.95
C ILE A 17 -3.53 -0.40 -13.65
N SER A 18 -4.74 -0.98 -13.73
CA SER A 18 -5.59 -1.22 -12.55
C SER A 18 -5.07 -2.33 -11.61
N ILE A 19 -4.29 -3.30 -12.11
CA ILE A 19 -3.67 -4.37 -11.30
C ILE A 19 -2.33 -3.97 -10.66
N ALA A 20 -1.76 -2.82 -11.02
CA ALA A 20 -0.47 -2.35 -10.46
C ALA A 20 -0.59 -1.75 -9.03
N GLY A 21 -1.76 -1.83 -8.40
CA GLY A 21 -2.09 -1.14 -7.14
C GLY A 21 -2.02 -1.97 -5.86
N CYS A 22 -1.55 -3.23 -5.88
CA CYS A 22 -1.44 -4.02 -4.66
C CYS A 22 -0.25 -3.57 -3.81
N VAL A 23 -0.42 -2.51 -3.01
CA VAL A 23 0.50 -2.11 -1.94
C VAL A 23 -0.02 -2.63 -0.61
N SER A 24 0.73 -3.53 0.02
CA SER A 24 0.45 -4.05 1.36
C SER A 24 1.24 -3.26 2.40
N LEU A 25 0.60 -2.96 3.53
CA LEU A 25 1.30 -2.40 4.69
C LEU A 25 2.29 -3.43 5.26
N PRO A 26 3.43 -2.99 5.83
CA PRO A 26 4.32 -3.83 6.63
C PRO A 26 3.56 -4.63 7.68
N THR A 27 3.98 -5.84 8.01
CA THR A 27 3.29 -6.72 8.98
C THR A 27 4.20 -7.33 10.03
N GLU A 28 5.52 -7.29 9.85
CA GLU A 28 6.47 -7.87 10.80
C GLU A 28 7.36 -6.79 11.40
N ASN A 29 7.46 -6.72 12.73
CA ASN A 29 8.41 -5.81 13.37
C ASN A 29 9.79 -6.48 13.50
N GLN A 30 10.84 -5.73 13.16
CA GLN A 30 12.24 -6.14 13.34
C GLN A 30 12.59 -6.47 14.80
N ASP A 31 11.94 -5.80 15.76
CA ASP A 31 12.05 -6.09 17.18
C ASP A 31 11.01 -7.17 17.56
N PRO A 32 11.43 -8.39 17.93
CA PRO A 32 10.51 -9.48 18.27
C PRO A 32 9.58 -9.15 19.44
N SER A 33 10.00 -8.28 20.36
CA SER A 33 9.17 -7.86 21.50
C SER A 33 8.00 -6.96 21.05
N LYS A 34 8.16 -6.29 19.91
CA LYS A 34 7.16 -5.40 19.30
C LYS A 34 6.35 -6.08 18.21
N ASN A 35 6.74 -7.26 17.74
CA ASN A 35 6.05 -7.99 16.68
C ASN A 35 4.76 -8.65 17.18
N ASN A 36 3.79 -7.82 17.59
CA ASN A 36 2.51 -8.24 18.11
C ASN A 36 1.39 -7.27 17.68
N LYS A 37 0.15 -7.77 17.69
CA LYS A 37 -1.03 -7.03 17.22
C LYS A 37 -1.28 -5.71 17.96
N ALA A 38 -1.01 -5.67 19.26
CA ALA A 38 -1.27 -4.46 20.06
C ALA A 38 -0.34 -3.31 19.63
N THR A 39 0.95 -3.62 19.47
CA THR A 39 1.94 -2.63 19.02
C THR A 39 1.67 -2.22 17.57
N TYR A 40 1.35 -3.18 16.70
CA TYR A 40 0.98 -2.92 15.31
C TYR A 40 -0.16 -1.91 15.18
N ASN A 41 -1.26 -2.16 15.89
CA ASN A 41 -2.45 -1.30 15.82
C ASN A 41 -2.18 0.10 16.37
N LYS A 42 -1.37 0.20 17.44
CA LYS A 42 -0.97 1.49 18.00
C LYS A 42 -0.14 2.28 17.00
N ASP A 43 0.91 1.67 16.46
CA ASP A 43 1.81 2.32 15.50
C ASP A 43 1.09 2.72 14.21
N LEU A 44 0.25 1.85 13.67
CA LEU A 44 -0.54 2.15 12.48
C LEU A 44 -1.54 3.28 12.74
N LYS A 45 -2.14 3.34 13.93
CA LYS A 45 -3.05 4.43 14.31
C LYS A 45 -2.30 5.76 14.35
N GLU A 46 -1.14 5.83 15.01
CA GLU A 46 -0.30 7.04 15.06
C GLU A 46 0.09 7.49 13.63
N CYS A 47 0.50 6.55 12.77
CA CYS A 47 0.81 6.87 11.37
C CYS A 47 -0.40 7.41 10.58
N LYS A 48 -1.61 6.96 10.90
CA LYS A 48 -2.85 7.47 10.27
C LYS A 48 -3.24 8.85 10.79
N GLU A 49 -2.95 9.16 12.05
CA GLU A 49 -3.17 10.47 12.64
C GLU A 49 -2.20 11.51 12.07
N ASP A 50 -0.93 11.13 11.87
CA ASP A 50 0.10 11.99 11.26
C ASP A 50 -0.13 12.21 9.76
N TYR A 51 -0.67 11.20 9.06
CA TYR A 51 -0.95 11.23 7.63
C TYR A 51 -2.41 10.88 7.34
N PRO A 52 -3.35 11.83 7.52
CA PRO A 52 -4.77 11.58 7.29
C PRO A 52 -5.08 11.09 5.88
N GLU A 53 -6.18 10.34 5.76
CA GLU A 53 -6.64 9.84 4.46
C GLU A 53 -6.86 10.99 3.47
N ALA A 54 -6.21 10.88 2.33
CA ALA A 54 -6.35 11.80 1.20
C ALA A 54 -6.94 11.06 0.00
N GLY A 55 -7.88 11.69 -0.71
CA GLY A 55 -8.56 11.09 -1.88
C GLY A 55 -7.64 10.71 -3.05
N SER A 56 -6.37 11.12 -3.02
CA SER A 56 -5.33 10.72 -3.98
C SER A 56 -4.67 9.37 -3.69
N GLY A 57 -4.93 8.74 -2.53
CA GLY A 57 -4.26 7.51 -2.12
C GLY A 57 -2.79 7.68 -1.68
N VAL A 58 -2.25 8.91 -1.71
CA VAL A 58 -0.86 9.21 -1.32
C VAL A 58 -0.57 8.81 0.14
N HIS A 59 -1.58 8.91 1.00
CA HIS A 59 -1.53 8.51 2.41
C HIS A 59 -1.07 7.07 2.61
N LEU A 60 -1.37 6.14 1.69
CA LEU A 60 -0.93 4.74 1.80
C LEU A 60 0.59 4.62 1.79
N ARG A 61 1.27 5.38 0.92
CA ARG A 61 2.75 5.42 0.87
C ARG A 61 3.34 6.06 2.11
N GLN A 62 2.66 7.06 2.67
CA GLN A 62 3.09 7.72 3.91
C GLN A 62 2.95 6.79 5.11
N TRP A 63 1.85 6.03 5.21
CA TRP A 63 1.67 5.01 6.23
C TRP A 63 2.73 3.93 6.16
N MET A 64 3.03 3.41 4.96
CA MET A 64 4.13 2.44 4.78
C MET A 64 5.47 3.02 5.24
N GLY A 65 5.81 4.25 4.84
CA GLY A 65 7.04 4.92 5.27
C GLY A 65 7.11 5.12 6.79
N CYS A 66 6.02 5.55 7.42
CA CYS A 66 5.92 5.72 8.86
C CYS A 66 6.09 4.38 9.61
N MET A 67 5.43 3.32 9.15
CA MET A 67 5.57 1.97 9.71
C MET A 67 7.00 1.44 9.58
N ASN A 68 7.67 1.69 8.45
CA ASN A 68 9.07 1.34 8.24
C ASN A 68 10.00 2.04 9.24
N LEU A 69 9.78 3.34 9.52
CA LEU A 69 10.54 4.08 10.53
C LEU A 69 10.35 3.52 11.95
N LYS A 70 9.20 2.92 12.22
CA LYS A 70 8.87 2.23 13.48
C LYS A 70 9.36 0.78 13.53
N GLY A 71 10.09 0.33 12.51
CA GLY A 71 10.72 -0.98 12.46
C GLY A 71 9.88 -2.08 11.82
N TRP A 72 8.71 -1.77 11.24
CA TRP A 72 7.89 -2.75 10.53
C TRP A 72 8.41 -3.01 9.11
N LYS A 73 8.26 -4.23 8.59
CA LYS A 73 8.57 -4.65 7.21
C LYS A 73 7.43 -5.45 6.59
#